data_AF-A0A928IKD9-F1
#
_entry.id   AF-A0A928IKD9-F1
#
_cell.length_a   1.000
_cell.length_b   1.000
_cell.length_c   1.000
_cell.angle_alpha   90.00
_cell.angle_beta   90.00
_cell.angle_gamma   90.00
#
_symmetry.space_group_name_H-M   'P 1'
#
loop_
_entity.id
_entity.type
_entity.pdbx_description
1 polymer ?
#
loop_
_entity_poly.entity_id
_entity_poly.type
_entity_poly.pdbx_seq_one_letter_code
_entity_poly.pdbx_strand_id
1 'polypeptide(L)'
;MRNEDKERLNRQSQKKYFFHRLRNGCRAVWKNTVHKIILIFFYPAAILIWYLFKSNLSLEDIPLISPVFIVLVDLMLPALLIGGTFVILILFGIPYGFSKTSNEFQRIGMTNSAGEVPILLTRTQDKKHSNVEILEFDSVGIPLTEWEKERGYIEVALNVNIVKIIEGRNKRRVLLHVVPADS
;
A
#
# COMPACT_ATOMS: atom_id res chain seq x y z
N MET A 1 28.16 6.57 -4.49
CA MET A 1 27.48 6.20 -3.24
C MET A 1 27.69 4.71 -2.99
N ARG A 2 28.05 4.30 -1.76
CA ARG A 2 28.30 2.89 -1.42
C ARG A 2 26.98 2.11 -1.35
N ASN A 3 27.00 0.80 -1.61
CA ASN A 3 25.79 -0.03 -1.57
C ASN A 3 25.10 -0.02 -0.20
N GLU A 4 25.88 -0.05 0.89
CA GLU A 4 25.37 0.06 2.27
C GLU A 4 24.54 1.33 2.49
N ASP A 5 24.95 2.45 1.90
CA ASP A 5 24.22 3.72 2.02
C ASP A 5 22.89 3.68 1.26
N LYS A 6 22.87 3.06 0.07
CA LYS A 6 21.66 2.87 -0.73
C LYS A 6 20.65 1.99 0.01
N GLU A 7 21.11 0.89 0.59
CA GLU A 7 20.27 -0.01 1.39
C GLU A 7 19.71 0.70 2.63
N ARG A 8 20.54 1.51 3.30
CA ARG A 8 20.09 2.30 4.44
C ARG A 8 19.01 3.30 4.06
N LEU A 9 19.17 4.03 2.96
CA LEU A 9 18.15 4.97 2.46
C LEU A 9 16.85 4.24 2.10
N ASN A 10 16.94 3.15 1.33
CA ASN A 10 15.78 2.36 0.96
C ASN A 10 15.05 1.85 2.22
N ARG A 11 15.76 1.36 3.23
CA ARG A 11 15.14 0.90 4.50
C ARG A 11 14.43 2.03 5.25
N GLN A 12 14.97 3.25 5.24
CA GLN A 12 14.30 4.42 5.82
C GLN A 12 13.03 4.76 5.06
N SER A 13 13.09 4.75 3.74
CA SER A 13 11.94 4.96 2.85
C SER A 13 10.86 3.90 3.08
N GLN A 14 11.22 2.61 3.14
CA GLN A 14 10.27 1.52 3.41
C GLN A 14 9.55 1.70 4.75
N LYS A 15 10.27 2.05 5.83
CA LYS A 15 9.63 2.35 7.13
C LYS A 15 8.64 3.51 7.02
N LYS A 16 9.04 4.60 6.36
CA LYS A 16 8.17 5.76 6.14
C LYS A 16 6.90 5.37 5.39
N TYR A 17 7.01 4.57 4.32
CA TYR A 17 5.86 4.12 3.53
C TYR A 17 4.98 3.13 4.27
N PHE A 18 5.56 2.25 5.09
CA PHE A 18 4.81 1.36 5.97
C PHE A 18 3.88 2.15 6.90
N PHE A 19 4.42 3.15 7.62
CA PHE A 19 3.59 3.99 8.49
C PHE A 19 2.59 4.84 7.72
N HIS A 20 2.96 5.32 6.52
CA HIS A 20 2.03 6.05 5.65
C HIS A 20 0.85 5.18 5.21
N ARG A 21 1.10 3.93 4.79
CA ARG A 21 0.06 2.96 4.40
C ARG A 21 -0.83 2.62 5.58
N LEU A 22 -0.25 2.32 6.74
CA LEU A 22 -1.02 2.03 7.95
C LEU A 22 -1.97 3.19 8.30
N ARG A 23 -1.46 4.43 8.29
CA ARG A 23 -2.27 5.64 8.54
C ARG A 23 -3.37 5.82 7.50
N ASN A 24 -3.06 5.59 6.22
CA ASN A 24 -4.04 5.67 5.15
C ASN A 24 -5.10 4.56 5.26
N GLY A 25 -4.71 3.35 5.66
CA GLY A 25 -5.62 2.24 5.94
C GLY A 25 -6.61 2.56 7.04
N CYS A 26 -6.13 3.04 8.20
CA CYS A 26 -7.01 3.48 9.29
C CYS A 26 -7.98 4.58 8.82
N ARG A 27 -7.49 5.54 8.02
CA ARG A 27 -8.32 6.60 7.45
C ARG A 27 -9.34 6.05 6.43
N ALA A 28 -8.97 5.06 5.64
CA ALA A 28 -9.85 4.40 4.68
C ALA A 28 -10.99 3.69 5.40
N VAL A 29 -10.70 2.95 6.48
CA VAL A 29 -11.72 2.37 7.35
C VAL A 29 -12.63 3.46 7.91
N TRP A 30 -12.12 4.59 8.38
CA TRP A 30 -12.98 5.64 8.94
C TRP A 30 -13.95 6.25 7.91
N LYS A 31 -13.49 6.45 6.67
CA LYS A 31 -14.22 7.18 5.62
C LYS A 31 -15.10 6.30 4.74
N ASN A 32 -14.72 5.05 4.50
CA ASN A 32 -15.37 4.18 3.52
C ASN A 32 -16.13 3.05 4.23
N THR A 33 -17.45 3.02 4.04
CA THR A 33 -18.34 2.01 4.63
C THR A 33 -17.97 0.59 4.20
N VAL A 34 -17.53 0.38 2.96
CA VAL A 34 -17.11 -0.94 2.47
C VAL A 34 -15.90 -1.47 3.25
N HIS A 35 -14.92 -0.61 3.54
CA HIS A 35 -13.72 -1.00 4.28
C HIS A 35 -14.05 -1.35 5.74
N LYS A 36 -15.02 -0.64 6.36
CA LYS A 36 -15.56 -1.00 7.68
C LYS A 36 -16.23 -2.37 7.64
N ILE A 37 -17.09 -2.61 6.65
CA ILE A 37 -17.82 -3.87 6.49
C ILE A 37 -16.84 -5.03 6.34
N ILE A 38 -15.84 -4.93 5.47
CA ILE A 38 -14.82 -5.98 5.29
C ILE A 38 -14.12 -6.28 6.62
N LEU A 39 -13.71 -5.26 7.37
CA LEU A 39 -13.04 -5.45 8.65
C LEU A 39 -13.97 -6.07 9.70
N ILE A 40 -15.25 -5.68 9.73
CA ILE A 40 -16.25 -6.26 10.64
C ILE A 40 -16.49 -7.75 10.32
N PHE A 41 -16.61 -8.11 9.04
CA PHE A 41 -16.81 -9.51 8.62
C PHE A 41 -15.56 -10.38 8.80
N PHE A 42 -14.36 -9.78 8.80
CA PHE A 42 -13.11 -10.51 9.05
C PHE A 42 -13.09 -11.19 10.43
N TYR A 43 -13.55 -10.52 11.50
CA TYR A 43 -13.54 -11.10 12.86
C TYR A 43 -14.38 -12.38 13.01
N PRO A 44 -15.70 -12.41 12.68
CA PRO A 44 -16.49 -13.63 12.81
C PRO A 44 -16.03 -14.71 11.84
N ALA A 45 -15.56 -14.35 10.64
CA ALA A 45 -15.00 -15.33 9.71
C ALA A 45 -13.74 -16.00 10.27
N ALA A 46 -12.81 -15.23 10.85
CA ALA A 46 -11.60 -15.76 11.47
C ALA A 46 -11.92 -16.65 12.68
N ILE A 47 -12.90 -16.26 13.51
CA ILE A 47 -13.35 -17.07 14.66
C ILE A 47 -14.02 -18.37 14.20
N LEU A 48 -14.86 -18.31 13.16
CA LEU A 48 -15.52 -19.50 12.60
C LEU A 48 -14.48 -20.48 12.02
N ILE A 49 -13.54 -19.96 11.21
CA ILE A 49 -12.45 -20.78 10.64
C ILE A 49 -11.62 -21.40 11.76
N TRP A 50 -11.30 -20.63 12.81
CA TRP A 50 -10.58 -21.14 13.98
C TRP A 50 -11.33 -22.27 14.69
N TYR A 51 -12.63 -22.09 14.91
CA TYR A 51 -13.47 -23.09 15.56
C TYR A 51 -13.55 -24.38 14.74
N LEU A 52 -13.75 -24.26 13.43
CA LEU A 52 -13.72 -25.41 12.51
C LEU A 52 -12.35 -26.08 12.47
N PHE A 53 -11.27 -25.31 12.48
CA PHE A 53 -9.92 -25.85 12.54
C PHE A 53 -9.69 -26.65 13.82
N LYS A 54 -10.06 -26.09 14.98
CA LYS A 54 -9.93 -26.75 16.29
C LYS A 54 -10.79 -28.03 16.37
N SER A 55 -12.02 -28.01 15.84
CA SER A 55 -12.91 -29.17 15.87
C SER A 55 -12.42 -30.33 15.01
N ASN A 56 -11.78 -30.05 13.87
CA ASN A 56 -11.19 -31.10 13.02
C ASN A 56 -9.91 -31.71 13.60
N LEU A 57 -9.29 -31.03 14.56
CA LEU A 57 -7.97 -31.40 15.09
C LEU A 57 -8.05 -32.32 16.31
N SER A 58 -9.25 -32.60 16.86
CA SER A 58 -9.52 -33.51 18.00
C SER A 58 -8.45 -33.47 19.10
N LEU A 59 -7.92 -32.28 19.41
CA LEU A 59 -6.78 -32.10 20.32
C LEU A 59 -7.12 -32.39 21.78
N GLU A 60 -8.40 -32.41 22.12
CA GLU A 60 -8.88 -32.73 23.47
C GLU A 60 -8.96 -34.24 23.73
N ASP A 61 -9.00 -35.08 22.69
CA ASP A 61 -9.16 -36.54 22.81
C ASP A 61 -7.83 -37.30 22.73
N ILE A 62 -6.71 -36.62 22.48
CA ILE A 62 -5.39 -37.24 22.34
C ILE A 62 -4.68 -37.20 23.71
N PRO A 63 -4.55 -38.34 24.41
CA PRO A 63 -4.05 -38.39 25.79
C PRO A 63 -2.57 -37.98 25.95
N LEU A 64 -1.83 -37.78 24.85
CA LEU A 64 -0.42 -37.39 24.84
C LEU A 64 -0.21 -35.89 24.58
N ILE A 65 -1.27 -35.09 24.43
CA ILE A 65 -1.13 -33.65 24.19
C ILE A 65 -0.83 -32.92 25.50
N SER A 66 0.31 -32.23 25.52
CA SER A 66 0.68 -31.37 26.65
C SER A 66 -0.30 -30.20 26.79
N PRO A 67 -0.73 -29.84 28.02
CA PRO A 67 -1.50 -28.62 28.28
C PRO A 67 -0.86 -27.35 27.70
N VAL A 68 0.48 -27.32 27.63
CA VAL A 68 1.23 -26.22 27.02
C VAL A 68 0.92 -26.07 25.53
N PHE A 69 0.75 -27.18 24.81
CA PHE A 69 0.44 -27.17 23.38
C PHE A 69 -0.95 -26.59 23.12
N ILE A 70 -1.95 -26.94 23.94
CA ILE A 70 -3.31 -26.39 23.82
C ILE A 70 -3.29 -24.86 24.01
N VAL A 71 -2.55 -24.38 25.02
CA VAL A 71 -2.38 -22.94 25.26
C VAL A 71 -1.71 -22.23 24.08
N LEU A 72 -0.67 -22.83 23.48
CA LEU A 72 0.00 -22.28 22.31
C LEU A 72 -0.93 -22.19 21.09
N VAL A 73 -1.75 -23.22 20.87
CA VAL A 73 -2.78 -23.24 19.83
C VAL A 73 -3.79 -22.12 20.09
N ASP A 74 -4.35 -22.02 21.29
CA ASP A 74 -5.32 -20.96 21.62
C ASP A 74 -4.73 -19.54 21.50
N LEU A 75 -3.42 -19.36 21.68
CA LEU A 75 -2.73 -18.08 21.44
C LEU A 75 -2.63 -17.70 19.96
N MET A 76 -2.80 -18.65 19.03
CA MET A 76 -2.78 -18.34 17.60
C MET A 76 -3.98 -17.52 17.16
N LEU A 77 -5.16 -17.68 17.78
CA LEU A 77 -6.35 -16.89 17.46
C LEU A 77 -6.15 -15.38 17.69
N PRO A 78 -5.79 -14.90 18.91
CA PRO A 78 -5.54 -13.47 19.11
C PRO A 78 -4.38 -12.97 18.24
N ALA A 79 -3.35 -13.78 18.01
CA ALA A 79 -2.26 -13.42 17.09
C ALA A 79 -2.76 -13.24 15.64
N LEU A 80 -3.65 -14.11 15.15
CA LEU A 80 -4.30 -14.01 13.84
C LEU A 80 -5.19 -12.77 13.75
N LEU A 81 -5.99 -12.48 14.77
CA LEU A 81 -6.88 -11.32 14.78
C LEU A 81 -6.08 -10.02 14.75
N ILE A 82 -5.04 -9.91 15.58
CA ILE A 82 -4.19 -8.72 15.65
C ILE A 82 -3.39 -8.59 14.35
N GLY A 83 -2.65 -9.64 13.97
CA GLY A 83 -1.81 -9.66 12.77
C GLY A 83 -2.61 -9.44 11.50
N GLY A 84 -3.73 -10.14 11.34
CA GLY A 84 -4.64 -9.99 10.21
C GLY A 84 -5.23 -8.59 10.11
N THR A 85 -5.61 -7.97 11.24
CA THR A 85 -6.04 -6.56 11.26
C THR A 85 -4.94 -5.64 10.71
N PHE A 86 -3.68 -5.79 11.16
CA PHE A 86 -2.57 -5.00 10.63
C PHE A 86 -2.38 -5.19 9.12
N VAL A 87 -2.43 -6.42 8.64
CA VAL A 87 -2.30 -6.73 7.20
C VAL A 87 -3.42 -6.06 6.41
N ILE A 88 -4.67 -6.21 6.84
CA ILE A 88 -5.84 -5.60 6.18
C ILE A 88 -5.71 -4.08 6.15
N LEU A 89 -5.31 -3.44 7.25
CA LEU A 89 -5.10 -2.00 7.29
C LEU A 89 -4.00 -1.55 6.31
N ILE A 90 -2.89 -2.30 6.21
CA ILE A 90 -1.84 -1.98 5.25
C ILE A 90 -2.37 -2.10 3.81
N LEU A 91 -3.13 -3.16 3.50
CA LEU A 91 -3.72 -3.37 2.17
C LEU A 91 -4.67 -2.23 1.78
N PHE A 92 -5.52 -1.79 2.69
CA PHE A 92 -6.40 -0.64 2.48
C PHE A 92 -5.64 0.69 2.28
N GLY A 93 -4.41 0.76 2.78
CA GLY A 93 -3.54 1.91 2.57
C GLY A 93 -2.84 1.93 1.21
N ILE A 94 -2.92 0.85 0.42
CA ILE A 94 -2.26 0.75 -0.88
C ILE A 94 -3.20 1.28 -1.97
N PRO A 95 -2.81 2.33 -2.72
CA PRO A 95 -3.61 2.82 -3.83
C PRO A 95 -3.65 1.81 -4.99
N TYR A 96 -4.76 1.81 -5.71
CA TYR A 96 -4.90 0.96 -6.90
C TYR A 96 -3.81 1.28 -7.94
N GLY A 97 -3.18 0.23 -8.47
CA GLY A 97 -2.11 0.35 -9.46
C GLY A 97 -0.72 0.65 -8.89
N PHE A 98 -0.55 0.70 -7.56
CA PHE A 98 0.74 0.96 -6.89
C PHE A 98 1.93 0.20 -7.51
N SER A 99 1.83 -1.13 -7.57
CA SER A 99 2.93 -1.99 -8.03
C SER A 99 3.22 -1.78 -9.52
N LYS A 100 2.14 -1.67 -10.33
CA LYS A 100 2.26 -1.39 -11.76
C LYS A 100 3.01 -0.08 -11.97
N THR A 101 2.55 1.00 -11.37
CA THR A 101 3.17 2.32 -11.50
C THR A 101 4.63 2.36 -11.08
N SER A 102 5.00 1.73 -9.96
CA SER A 102 6.39 1.66 -9.53
C SER A 102 7.27 0.86 -10.51
N ASN A 103 6.76 -0.24 -11.08
CA ASN A 103 7.47 -1.02 -12.09
C ASN A 103 7.65 -0.24 -13.41
N GLU A 104 6.63 0.51 -13.85
CA GLU A 104 6.74 1.31 -15.07
C GLU A 104 7.72 2.48 -14.89
N PHE A 105 7.75 3.13 -13.72
CA PHE A 105 8.79 4.11 -13.40
C PHE A 105 10.19 3.50 -13.40
N GLN A 106 10.34 2.28 -12.90
CA GLN A 106 11.60 1.57 -12.96
C GLN A 106 12.03 1.28 -14.40
N ARG A 107 11.09 0.90 -15.28
CA ARG A 107 11.37 0.60 -16.69
C ARG A 107 11.81 1.83 -17.49
N ILE A 108 11.24 3.00 -17.21
CA ILE A 108 11.69 4.26 -17.83
C ILE A 108 12.92 4.86 -17.14
N GLY A 109 13.49 4.18 -16.14
CA GLY A 109 14.70 4.64 -15.45
C GLY A 109 14.49 5.83 -14.50
N MET A 110 13.24 6.16 -14.18
CA MET A 110 12.90 7.28 -13.30
C MET A 110 13.24 6.93 -11.85
N THR A 111 14.50 7.14 -11.48
CA THR A 111 15.07 6.79 -10.18
C THR A 111 15.96 7.92 -9.66
N ASN A 112 16.05 8.05 -8.34
CA ASN A 112 17.02 8.95 -7.74
C ASN A 112 18.45 8.35 -7.75
N SER A 113 19.45 9.09 -7.29
CA SER A 113 20.84 8.62 -7.20
C SER A 113 21.04 7.37 -6.31
N ALA A 114 20.08 7.08 -5.42
CA ALA A 114 20.08 5.89 -4.58
C ALA A 114 19.40 4.68 -5.24
N GLY A 115 18.76 4.86 -6.40
CA GLY A 115 17.99 3.83 -7.11
C GLY A 115 16.55 3.68 -6.63
N GLU A 116 16.03 4.62 -5.85
CA GLU A 116 14.63 4.62 -5.43
C GLU A 116 13.74 5.17 -6.54
N VAL A 117 12.59 4.52 -6.78
CA VAL A 117 11.57 4.97 -7.74
C VAL A 117 10.52 5.85 -7.05
N PRO A 118 9.89 6.79 -7.78
CA PRO A 118 8.70 7.47 -7.30
C PRO A 118 7.60 6.48 -6.88
N ILE A 119 6.95 6.81 -5.77
CA ILE A 119 5.99 5.91 -5.15
C ILE A 119 4.60 6.56 -5.13
N LEU A 120 3.61 5.85 -5.67
CA LEU A 120 2.21 6.27 -5.63
C LEU A 120 1.69 6.23 -4.19
N LEU A 121 1.17 7.34 -3.71
CA LEU A 121 0.67 7.49 -2.34
C LEU A 121 -0.84 7.49 -2.29
N THR A 122 -1.45 8.22 -3.22
CA THR A 122 -2.88 8.43 -3.28
C THR A 122 -3.32 8.52 -4.74
N ARG A 123 -4.49 7.97 -5.03
CA ARG A 123 -5.18 8.06 -6.32
C ARG A 123 -6.61 8.48 -6.05
N THR A 124 -7.02 9.64 -6.58
CA THR A 124 -8.34 10.23 -6.32
C THR A 124 -8.86 10.95 -7.55
N GLN A 125 -10.17 10.91 -7.79
CA GLN A 125 -10.79 11.76 -8.82
C GLN A 125 -10.80 13.24 -8.40
N ASP A 126 -10.64 14.14 -9.37
CA ASP A 126 -10.83 15.56 -9.16
C ASP A 126 -12.30 15.85 -8.83
N LYS A 127 -12.54 16.66 -7.80
CA LYS A 127 -13.90 17.02 -7.38
C LYS A 127 -14.62 17.90 -8.40
N LYS A 128 -13.88 18.63 -9.23
CA LYS A 128 -14.43 19.57 -10.22
C LYS A 128 -14.60 18.93 -11.59
N HIS A 129 -13.77 17.94 -11.92
CA HIS A 129 -13.70 17.33 -13.24
C HIS A 129 -13.64 15.80 -13.09
N SER A 130 -14.79 15.13 -13.25
CA SER A 130 -14.91 13.67 -13.02
C SER A 130 -14.05 12.82 -13.96
N ASN A 131 -13.66 13.36 -15.12
CA ASN A 131 -12.76 12.72 -16.07
C ASN A 131 -11.27 12.87 -15.72
N VAL A 132 -10.93 13.72 -14.75
CA VAL A 132 -9.54 13.96 -14.33
C VAL A 132 -9.26 13.19 -13.05
N GLU A 133 -8.20 12.41 -13.09
CA GLU A 133 -7.67 11.70 -11.94
C GLU A 133 -6.41 12.39 -11.42
N ILE A 134 -6.26 12.43 -10.10
CA ILE A 134 -5.14 13.01 -9.38
C ILE A 134 -4.32 11.88 -8.77
N LEU A 135 -3.11 11.70 -9.26
CA LEU A 135 -2.12 10.76 -8.76
C LEU A 135 -1.08 11.53 -7.92
N GLU A 136 -1.04 11.27 -6.61
CA GLU A 136 -0.06 11.87 -5.71
C GLU A 136 1.13 10.92 -5.51
N PHE A 137 2.33 11.41 -5.81
CA PHE A 137 3.59 10.67 -5.71
C PHE A 137 4.51 11.23 -4.63
N ASP A 138 5.29 10.36 -3.99
CA ASP A 138 6.53 10.74 -3.33
C ASP A 138 7.63 10.84 -4.39
N SER A 139 8.24 12.01 -4.54
CA SER A 139 9.23 12.24 -5.59
C SER A 139 10.58 11.59 -5.33
N VAL A 140 10.80 11.05 -4.12
CA VAL A 140 12.07 10.44 -3.69
C VAL A 140 13.30 11.34 -3.95
N GLY A 141 13.10 12.65 -3.91
CA GLY A 141 14.15 13.64 -4.14
C GLY A 141 14.39 14.02 -5.61
N ILE A 142 13.61 13.50 -6.54
CA ILE A 142 13.61 13.93 -7.94
C ILE A 142 12.88 15.30 -8.02
N PRO A 143 13.51 16.34 -8.59
CA PRO A 143 12.91 17.68 -8.67
C PRO A 143 11.80 17.73 -9.71
N LEU A 144 10.80 18.60 -9.52
CA LEU A 144 9.64 18.75 -10.42
C LEU A 144 10.04 19.01 -11.88
N THR A 145 11.15 19.73 -12.09
CA THR A 145 11.70 20.00 -13.42
C THR A 145 12.02 18.72 -14.21
N GLU A 146 12.50 17.68 -13.54
CA GLU A 146 12.77 16.39 -14.18
C GLU A 146 11.46 15.66 -14.51
N TRP A 147 10.42 15.81 -13.68
CA TRP A 147 9.09 15.27 -13.99
C TRP A 147 8.48 15.92 -15.23
N GLU A 148 8.64 17.23 -15.39
CA GLU A 148 8.16 17.96 -16.56
C GLU A 148 8.93 17.58 -17.83
N LYS A 149 10.25 17.41 -17.73
CA LYS A 149 11.11 16.97 -18.83
C LYS A 149 10.77 15.55 -19.30
N GLU A 150 10.54 14.63 -18.36
CA GLU A 150 10.23 13.24 -18.66
C GLU A 150 8.72 12.98 -18.90
N ARG A 151 7.91 14.05 -19.05
CA ARG A 151 6.45 13.96 -19.21
C ARG A 151 5.99 12.91 -20.21
N GLY A 152 6.58 12.90 -21.41
CA GLY A 152 6.19 11.95 -22.47
C GLY A 152 6.45 10.49 -22.09
N TYR A 153 7.58 10.21 -21.42
CA TYR A 153 7.86 8.86 -20.92
C TYR A 153 6.88 8.46 -19.82
N ILE A 154 6.51 9.39 -18.94
CA ILE A 154 5.52 9.13 -17.88
C ILE A 154 4.14 8.85 -18.47
N GLU A 155 3.71 9.61 -19.49
CA GLU A 155 2.44 9.41 -20.19
C GLU A 155 2.36 8.00 -20.80
N VAL A 156 3.41 7.59 -21.51
CA VAL A 156 3.52 6.24 -22.10
C VAL A 156 3.57 5.16 -21.02
N ALA A 157 4.40 5.33 -20.00
CA ALA A 157 4.58 4.36 -18.92
C ALA A 157 3.27 4.08 -18.16
N LEU A 158 2.50 5.13 -17.91
CA LEU A 158 1.25 5.02 -17.15
C LEU A 158 0.03 4.77 -18.04
N ASN A 159 0.18 4.84 -19.36
CA ASN A 159 -0.91 4.83 -20.34
C ASN A 159 -1.97 5.90 -20.05
N VAL A 160 -1.53 7.15 -19.87
CA VAL A 160 -2.39 8.30 -19.54
C VAL A 160 -1.93 9.56 -20.26
N ASN A 161 -2.83 10.51 -20.45
CA ASN A 161 -2.51 11.88 -20.86
C ASN A 161 -2.36 12.75 -19.61
N ILE A 162 -1.20 13.38 -19.41
CA ILE A 162 -1.01 14.31 -18.30
C ILE A 162 -1.61 15.64 -18.70
N VAL A 163 -2.47 16.20 -17.85
CA VAL A 163 -3.03 17.55 -18.01
C VAL A 163 -2.08 18.57 -17.39
N LYS A 164 -1.65 18.31 -16.16
CA LYS A 164 -0.73 19.16 -15.41
C LYS A 164 0.08 18.37 -14.40
N ILE A 165 1.28 18.85 -14.14
CA ILE A 165 2.20 18.38 -13.11
C ILE A 165 2.35 19.54 -12.12
N ILE A 166 2.02 19.30 -10.85
CA ILE A 166 2.10 20.34 -9.82
C ILE A 166 2.77 19.81 -8.56
N GLU A 167 3.35 20.71 -7.78
CA GLU A 167 3.83 20.37 -6.45
C GLU A 167 2.66 20.16 -5.49
N GLY A 168 2.85 19.21 -4.58
CA GLY A 168 1.89 18.94 -3.53
C GLY A 168 2.10 19.76 -2.29
N ARG A 169 1.77 19.17 -1.15
CA ARG A 169 1.92 19.81 0.15
C ARG A 169 3.37 20.24 0.45
N ASN A 170 4.35 19.62 -0.19
CA ASN A 170 5.75 19.96 -0.07
C ASN A 170 6.51 19.56 -1.35
N LYS A 171 7.78 19.97 -1.44
CA LYS A 171 8.67 19.68 -2.58
C LYS A 171 8.95 18.18 -2.82
N ARG A 172 8.57 17.30 -1.89
CA ARG A 172 8.69 15.84 -2.03
C ARG A 172 7.41 15.20 -2.55
N ARG A 173 6.37 15.99 -2.80
CA ARG A 173 5.08 15.52 -3.32
C ARG A 173 4.86 16.11 -4.71
N VAL A 174 4.55 15.23 -5.66
CA VAL A 174 4.17 15.62 -7.03
C VAL A 174 2.76 15.11 -7.27
N LEU A 175 1.89 15.96 -7.81
CA LEU A 175 0.56 15.56 -8.25
C LEU A 175 0.52 15.58 -9.77
N LEU A 176 0.20 14.44 -10.35
CA LEU A 176 -0.14 14.32 -11.75
C LEU A 176 -1.66 14.38 -11.88
N HIS A 177 -2.15 15.36 -12.62
CA HIS A 177 -3.54 15.34 -13.08
C HIS A 177 -3.54 14.66 -14.43
N VAL A 178 -4.25 13.55 -14.54
CA VAL A 178 -4.20 12.66 -15.69
C VAL A 178 -5.60 12.32 -16.18
N VAL A 179 -5.71 12.02 -17.47
CA VAL A 179 -6.89 11.46 -18.11
C VAL A 179 -6.49 10.14 -18.76
N PRO A 180 -7.34 9.09 -18.75
CA PRO A 180 -7.04 7.85 -19.45
C PRO A 180 -6.72 8.08 -20.92
N ALA A 181 -5.72 7.38 -21.46
CA ALA A 181 -5.34 7.52 -22.86
C ALA A 181 -6.44 7.03 -23.83
N ASP A 182 -7.23 6.03 -23.41
CA ASP A 182 -8.26 5.37 -24.21
C ASP A 182 -9.67 5.98 -24.05
N SER A 183 -9.77 7.31 -23.84
CA SER A 183 -11.06 8.00 -23.63
C SER A 183 -11.83 8.26 -24.92
#